data_AF-A0AAF0MGJ5-F1
#
_entry.id   AF-A0AAF0MGJ5-F1
#
_cell.length_a   1.000
_cell.length_b   1.000
_cell.length_c   1.000
_cell.angle_alpha   90.00
_cell.angle_beta   90.00
_cell.angle_gamma   90.00
#
_symmetry.space_group_name_H-M   'P 1'
#
loop_
_entity.id
_entity.type
_entity.pdbx_description
1 polymer ?
#
loop_
_entity_poly.entity_id
_entity_poly.type
_entity_poly.pdbx_seq_one_letter_code
_entity_poly.pdbx_strand_id
1 'polypeptide(L)'
;MGNEAADRFLTCIMRRTEKDKIMRVGSVFLVVAIVPMSVIGFLLLFMILLDIGDIVIDGNDFAGIILFLGILEAFVVFRMVESYYKHQLRDTEWTLSLTEYAKSYGHETARLEEIGEEMVNNKAEVLSRAFGALFLLILVINSLQAFFLSINSLTTEVVATASSIISFSVTILLCIGGSYVFVCIRKHDRLQCEYTTVWSELMKYDLEVEPMETGIKRRKLWPHLILIVVTLTIYAFIFAVWSIHTMNLHIARQQTYEDGLLKKIKDKEGATGVEFTPRHYDNGLKGLIERLFF
;
A
#
# COMPACT_ATOMS: atom_id res chain seq x y z
N MET A 1 -13.61 7.66 35.87
CA MET A 1 -14.21 6.78 34.86
C MET A 1 -13.90 7.43 33.52
N GLY A 2 -13.07 6.80 32.70
CA GLY A 2 -12.59 7.39 31.44
C GLY A 2 -13.68 7.40 30.37
N ASN A 3 -13.56 8.32 29.42
CA ASN A 3 -14.44 8.39 28.27
C ASN A 3 -14.16 7.20 27.32
N GLU A 4 -15.14 6.28 27.16
CA GLU A 4 -14.96 5.08 26.32
C GLU A 4 -14.58 5.39 24.87
N ALA A 5 -15.03 6.52 24.32
CA ALA A 5 -14.67 6.95 22.97
C ALA A 5 -13.20 7.39 22.90
N ALA A 6 -12.68 8.02 23.96
CA ALA A 6 -11.26 8.34 24.08
C ALA A 6 -10.40 7.07 24.18
N ASP A 7 -10.87 6.05 24.90
CA ASP A 7 -10.17 4.76 25.03
C ASP A 7 -10.13 3.99 23.70
N ARG A 8 -11.23 4.01 22.93
CA ARG A 8 -11.26 3.44 21.56
C ARG A 8 -10.30 4.17 20.63
N PHE A 9 -10.33 5.51 20.65
CA PHE A 9 -9.42 6.34 19.87
C PHE A 9 -7.96 6.04 20.21
N LEU A 10 -7.63 5.98 21.50
CA LEU A 10 -6.31 5.64 22.00
C LEU A 10 -5.86 4.25 21.51
N THR A 11 -6.75 3.26 21.64
CA THR A 11 -6.47 1.89 21.18
C THR A 11 -6.19 1.85 19.68
N CYS A 12 -6.96 2.60 18.89
CA CYS A 12 -6.77 2.73 17.44
C CYS A 12 -5.38 3.31 17.09
N ILE A 13 -4.92 4.34 17.82
CA ILE A 13 -3.58 4.91 17.63
C ILE A 13 -2.49 3.94 18.08
N MET A 14 -2.62 3.32 19.25
CA MET A 14 -1.62 2.38 19.76
C MET A 14 -1.42 1.18 18.83
N ARG A 15 -2.50 0.69 18.23
CA ARG A 15 -2.48 -0.46 17.31
C ARG A 15 -2.29 -0.05 15.85
N ARG A 16 -1.94 1.20 15.55
CA ARG A 16 -1.81 1.70 14.17
C ARG A 16 -0.90 0.83 13.31
N THR A 17 0.19 0.28 13.86
CA THR A 17 1.16 -0.55 13.13
C THR A 17 0.61 -1.89 12.65
N GLU A 18 -0.54 -2.32 13.17
CA GLU A 18 -1.24 -3.51 12.69
C GLU A 18 -1.94 -3.27 11.34
N LYS A 19 -2.44 -2.05 11.12
CA LYS A 19 -3.24 -1.65 9.96
C LYS A 19 -2.50 -0.72 8.99
N ASP A 20 -1.77 0.26 9.50
CA ASP A 20 -0.94 1.20 8.74
C ASP A 20 0.35 0.52 8.31
N LYS A 21 0.28 -0.13 7.15
CA LYS A 21 1.40 -0.82 6.54
C LYS A 21 2.13 0.16 5.60
N ILE A 22 3.10 0.90 6.12
CA ILE A 22 3.93 1.84 5.34
C ILE A 22 4.85 1.09 4.37
N MET A 23 4.50 0.99 3.08
CA MET A 23 5.35 0.31 2.11
C MET A 23 6.64 1.11 1.87
N ARG A 24 7.81 0.54 2.15
CA ARG A 24 9.10 1.18 1.88
C ARG A 24 9.33 1.26 0.38
N VAL A 25 9.35 2.48 -0.16
CA VAL A 25 9.63 2.74 -1.58
C VAL A 25 10.95 2.10 -2.03
N GLY A 26 11.98 2.17 -1.18
CA GLY A 26 13.27 1.53 -1.44
C GLY A 26 13.17 0.02 -1.58
N SER A 27 12.29 -0.63 -0.81
CA SER A 27 12.06 -2.08 -0.92
C SER A 27 11.32 -2.47 -2.19
N VAL A 28 10.37 -1.65 -2.64
CA VAL A 28 9.69 -1.86 -3.94
C VAL A 28 10.68 -1.69 -5.09
N PHE A 29 11.55 -0.68 -5.03
CA PHE A 29 12.64 -0.50 -5.99
C PHE A 29 13.64 -1.66 -5.98
N LEU A 30 14.02 -2.11 -4.78
CA LEU A 30 14.93 -3.23 -4.62
C LEU A 30 14.34 -4.52 -5.21
N VAL A 31 13.08 -4.82 -4.92
CA VAL A 31 12.45 -6.07 -5.35
C VAL A 31 12.12 -6.06 -6.84
N VAL A 32 11.57 -4.97 -7.39
CA VAL A 32 11.09 -4.96 -8.78
C VAL A 32 12.20 -4.61 -9.79
N ALA A 33 13.22 -3.85 -9.38
CA ALA A 33 14.30 -3.45 -10.29
C ALA A 33 15.64 -4.10 -9.93
N ILE A 34 16.12 -3.94 -8.70
CA ILE A 34 17.49 -4.35 -8.34
C ILE A 34 17.64 -5.87 -8.34
N VAL A 35 16.73 -6.63 -7.73
CA VAL A 35 16.83 -8.09 -7.66
C VAL A 35 16.81 -8.71 -9.06
N PRO A 36 15.86 -8.38 -9.96
CA PRO A 36 15.87 -8.87 -11.32
C PRO A 36 17.13 -8.48 -12.10
N MET A 37 17.56 -7.21 -12.02
CA MET A 37 18.79 -6.77 -12.69
C MET A 37 20.04 -7.46 -12.14
N SER A 38 20.09 -7.76 -10.84
CA SER A 38 21.21 -8.47 -10.22
C SER A 38 21.25 -9.92 -10.64
N VAL A 39 20.09 -10.59 -10.76
CA VAL A 39 19.99 -11.96 -11.27
C VAL A 39 20.43 -12.00 -12.74
N ILE A 40 19.92 -11.09 -13.57
CA ILE A 40 20.34 -10.96 -14.97
C ILE A 40 21.85 -10.71 -15.06
N GLY A 41 22.37 -9.73 -14.31
CA GLY A 41 23.78 -9.37 -14.30
C GLY A 41 24.68 -10.51 -13.82
N PHE A 42 24.24 -11.27 -12.81
CA PHE A 42 24.96 -12.46 -12.34
C PHE A 42 24.98 -13.56 -13.40
N LEU A 43 23.86 -13.84 -14.07
CA LEU A 43 23.79 -14.83 -15.16
C LEU A 43 24.72 -14.44 -16.32
N LEU A 44 24.67 -13.18 -16.75
CA LEU A 44 25.55 -12.66 -17.79
C LEU A 44 27.04 -12.74 -17.40
N LEU A 45 27.37 -12.35 -16.17
CA LEU A 45 28.75 -12.42 -15.67
C LEU A 45 29.26 -13.86 -15.56
N PHE A 46 28.42 -14.78 -15.08
CA PHE A 46 28.74 -16.20 -14.97
C PHE A 46 28.99 -16.83 -16.35
N MET A 47 28.18 -16.47 -17.35
CA MET A 47 28.40 -16.88 -18.74
C MET A 47 29.74 -16.39 -19.30
N ILE A 48 30.11 -15.13 -19.04
CA ILE A 48 31.39 -14.56 -19.47
C ILE A 48 32.58 -15.25 -18.79
N LEU A 49 32.48 -15.52 -17.49
CA LEU A 49 33.58 -16.08 -16.68
C LEU A 49 33.90 -17.54 -16.99
N LEU A 50 32.93 -18.32 -17.48
CA LEU A 50 33.14 -19.73 -17.80
C LEU A 50 33.71 -19.96 -19.21
N ASP A 51 33.96 -18.89 -19.99
CA ASP A 51 34.49 -18.94 -21.37
C ASP A 51 33.77 -19.98 -22.24
N ILE A 52 32.47 -20.17 -21.98
CA ILE A 52 31.64 -21.08 -22.73
C ILE A 52 31.29 -20.33 -24.01
N GLY A 53 32.08 -20.55 -25.07
CA GLY A 53 31.92 -19.93 -26.37
C GLY A 53 30.49 -20.02 -26.91
N ASP A 54 30.08 -19.00 -27.67
CA ASP A 54 28.80 -18.87 -28.39
C ASP A 54 27.58 -19.53 -27.69
N ILE A 55 27.42 -19.33 -26.37
CA ILE A 55 26.11 -19.51 -25.75
C ILE A 55 25.21 -18.40 -26.30
N VAL A 56 24.47 -18.73 -27.36
CA VAL A 56 23.19 -18.08 -27.63
C VAL A 56 22.40 -18.20 -26.34
N ILE A 57 22.04 -17.07 -25.71
CA ILE A 57 21.09 -17.06 -24.59
C ILE A 57 19.89 -17.88 -25.07
N ASP A 58 19.78 -19.11 -24.56
CA ASP A 58 18.67 -19.96 -24.94
C ASP A 58 17.43 -19.28 -24.39
N GLY A 59 16.33 -19.27 -25.16
CA GLY A 59 15.12 -18.55 -24.77
C GLY A 59 14.59 -18.97 -23.39
N ASN A 60 15.06 -20.12 -22.88
CA ASN A 60 14.73 -20.74 -21.60
C ASN A 60 15.14 -19.86 -20.41
N ASP A 61 16.35 -19.29 -20.43
CA ASP A 61 16.85 -18.46 -19.33
C ASP A 61 16.10 -17.12 -19.29
N PHE A 62 15.78 -16.56 -20.46
CA PHE A 62 15.02 -15.32 -20.58
C PHE A 62 13.56 -15.50 -20.15
N ALA A 63 12.94 -16.64 -20.47
CA ALA A 63 11.58 -16.97 -20.03
C ALA A 63 11.47 -17.06 -18.50
N GLY A 64 12.45 -17.68 -17.83
CA GLY A 64 12.50 -17.77 -16.36
C GLY A 64 12.51 -16.40 -15.66
N ILE A 65 13.25 -15.43 -16.22
CA ILE A 65 13.33 -14.07 -15.69
C ILE A 65 11.99 -13.33 -15.85
N ILE A 66 11.33 -13.45 -17.00
CA ILE A 66 10.02 -12.80 -17.24
C ILE A 66 8.95 -13.37 -16.30
N LEU A 67 8.95 -14.69 -16.08
CA LEU A 67 8.05 -15.34 -15.12
C LEU A 67 8.22 -14.77 -13.71
N PHE A 68 9.47 -14.63 -13.26
CA PHE A 68 9.77 -14.07 -11.94
C PHE A 68 9.32 -12.60 -11.80
N LEU A 69 9.55 -11.77 -12.82
CA LEU A 69 9.12 -10.38 -12.85
C LEU A 69 7.59 -10.23 -12.71
N GLY A 70 6.81 -11.04 -13.45
CA GLY A 70 5.36 -10.99 -13.39
C GLY A 70 4.79 -11.32 -12.01
N ILE A 71 5.40 -12.26 -11.28
CA ILE A 71 5.01 -12.58 -9.89
C ILE A 71 5.28 -11.40 -8.96
N LEU A 72 6.46 -10.76 -9.09
CA LEU A 72 6.84 -9.63 -8.24
C LEU A 72 5.96 -8.40 -8.46
N GLU A 73 5.67 -8.07 -9.72
CA GLU A 73 4.77 -6.96 -10.05
C GLU A 73 3.38 -7.21 -9.48
N ALA A 74 2.81 -8.41 -9.67
CA ALA A 74 1.50 -8.77 -9.15
C ALA A 74 1.44 -8.69 -7.62
N PHE A 75 2.51 -9.12 -6.94
CA PHE A 75 2.65 -8.99 -5.50
C PHE A 75 2.64 -7.52 -5.07
N VAL A 76 3.40 -6.65 -5.73
CA VAL A 76 3.45 -5.22 -5.41
C VAL A 76 2.07 -4.57 -5.56
N VAL A 77 1.34 -4.86 -6.63
CA VAL A 77 -0.03 -4.33 -6.82
C VAL A 77 -0.95 -4.77 -5.69
N PHE A 78 -0.94 -6.07 -5.37
CA PHE A 78 -1.74 -6.61 -4.28
C PHE A 78 -1.41 -5.91 -2.95
N ARG A 79 -0.13 -5.81 -2.59
CA ARG A 79 0.30 -5.17 -1.33
C ARG A 79 -0.06 -3.69 -1.26
N MET A 80 0.04 -2.97 -2.38
CA MET A 80 -0.31 -1.55 -2.45
C MET A 80 -1.81 -1.33 -2.20
N VAL A 81 -2.68 -2.12 -2.84
CA VAL A 81 -4.14 -2.01 -2.65
C VAL A 81 -4.55 -2.51 -1.26
N GLU A 82 -3.98 -3.61 -0.78
CA GLU A 82 -4.23 -4.13 0.56
C GLU A 82 -3.83 -3.13 1.65
N SER A 83 -2.68 -2.47 1.48
CA SER A 83 -2.23 -1.41 2.39
C SER A 83 -3.23 -0.26 2.46
N TYR A 84 -3.71 0.21 1.30
CA TYR A 84 -4.73 1.27 1.26
C TYR A 84 -6.03 0.83 1.96
N TYR A 85 -6.50 -0.39 1.69
CA TYR A 85 -7.70 -0.93 2.34
C TYR A 85 -7.56 -1.01 3.86
N LYS A 86 -6.44 -1.54 4.37
CA LYS A 86 -6.19 -1.66 5.81
C LYS A 86 -6.10 -0.31 6.50
N HIS A 87 -5.48 0.67 5.84
CA HIS A 87 -5.43 2.04 6.31
C HIS A 87 -6.85 2.64 6.41
N GLN A 88 -7.70 2.47 5.39
CA GLN A 88 -9.08 2.92 5.46
C GLN A 88 -9.88 2.28 6.60
N LEU A 89 -9.71 0.98 6.86
CA LEU A 89 -10.39 0.32 7.99
C LEU A 89 -10.00 0.94 9.34
N ARG A 90 -8.74 1.37 9.48
CA ARG A 90 -8.30 2.09 10.66
C ARG A 90 -8.96 3.46 10.74
N ASP A 91 -8.98 4.18 9.62
CA ASP A 91 -9.53 5.53 9.58
C ASP A 91 -11.03 5.58 9.87
N THR A 92 -11.77 4.52 9.51
CA THR A 92 -13.17 4.35 9.94
C THR A 92 -13.29 4.22 11.46
N GLU A 93 -12.45 3.42 12.11
CA GLU A 93 -12.47 3.32 13.59
C GLU A 93 -12.04 4.64 14.25
N TRP A 94 -11.06 5.32 13.65
CA TRP A 94 -10.57 6.62 14.08
C TRP A 94 -11.65 7.71 13.98
N THR A 95 -12.34 7.85 12.84
CA THR A 95 -13.43 8.84 12.69
C THR A 95 -14.59 8.55 13.61
N LEU A 96 -15.02 7.29 13.71
CA LEU A 96 -16.14 6.92 14.59
C LEU A 96 -15.83 7.27 16.06
N SER A 97 -14.62 6.95 16.53
CA SER A 97 -14.21 7.25 17.90
C SER A 97 -14.17 8.75 18.19
N LEU A 98 -13.68 9.57 17.25
CA LEU A 98 -13.64 11.02 17.40
C LEU A 98 -15.03 11.66 17.35
N THR A 99 -15.91 11.16 16.49
CA THR A 99 -17.32 11.59 16.42
C THR A 99 -18.03 11.29 17.75
N GLU A 100 -17.89 10.07 18.26
CA GLU A 100 -18.47 9.67 19.56
C GLU A 100 -17.90 10.46 20.73
N TYR A 101 -16.61 10.78 20.68
CA TYR A 101 -15.98 11.64 21.68
C TYR A 101 -16.62 13.04 21.65
N ALA A 102 -16.82 13.66 20.49
CA ALA A 102 -17.54 14.94 20.40
C ALA A 102 -18.98 14.84 20.93
N LYS A 103 -19.72 13.76 20.61
CA LYS A 103 -21.07 13.52 21.16
C LYS A 103 -21.10 13.45 22.68
N SER A 104 -20.09 12.85 23.30
CA SER A 104 -20.03 12.71 24.76
C SER A 104 -19.92 14.06 25.49
N TYR A 105 -19.47 15.10 24.78
CA TYR A 105 -19.44 16.49 25.24
C TYR A 105 -20.71 17.29 24.84
N GLY A 106 -21.71 16.63 24.25
CA GLY A 106 -22.98 17.24 23.87
C GLY A 106 -22.97 17.99 22.53
N HIS A 107 -21.93 17.82 21.72
CA HIS A 107 -21.83 18.47 20.40
C HIS A 107 -22.73 17.81 19.35
N GLU A 108 -23.23 18.62 18.42
CA GLU A 108 -23.96 18.14 17.24
C GLU A 108 -22.99 17.63 16.18
N THR A 109 -23.07 16.34 15.86
CA THR A 109 -22.06 15.67 15.02
C THR A 109 -22.55 15.26 13.63
N ALA A 110 -23.72 15.71 13.19
CA ALA A 110 -24.32 15.31 11.91
C ALA A 110 -23.35 15.51 10.72
N ARG A 111 -22.61 16.62 10.70
CA ARG A 111 -21.61 16.89 9.65
C ARG A 111 -20.40 15.94 9.71
N LEU A 112 -19.95 15.57 10.91
CA LEU A 112 -18.84 14.62 11.08
C LEU A 112 -19.22 13.23 10.60
N GLU A 113 -20.46 12.81 10.86
CA GLU A 113 -21.02 11.54 10.40
C GLU A 113 -21.09 11.50 8.87
N GLU A 114 -21.63 12.54 8.24
CA GLU A 114 -21.70 12.67 6.79
C GLU A 114 -20.31 12.54 6.13
N ILE A 115 -19.31 13.27 6.63
CA ILE A 115 -17.93 13.19 6.10
C ILE A 115 -17.34 11.79 6.36
N GLY A 116 -17.58 11.22 7.54
CA GLY A 116 -17.13 9.87 7.89
C GLY A 116 -17.70 8.80 6.96
N GLU A 117 -18.98 8.90 6.59
CA GLU A 117 -19.61 8.01 5.62
C GLU A 117 -19.01 8.18 4.21
N GLU A 118 -18.71 9.42 3.78
CA GLU A 118 -18.06 9.68 2.50
C GLU A 118 -16.63 9.12 2.39
N MET A 119 -15.94 9.00 3.53
CA MET A 119 -14.60 8.41 3.62
C MET A 119 -14.62 6.89 3.43
N VAL A 120 -15.71 6.21 3.80
CA VAL A 120 -15.82 4.76 3.62
C VAL A 120 -15.86 4.40 2.14
N ASN A 121 -14.92 3.56 1.70
CA ASN A 121 -14.86 3.10 0.32
C ASN A 121 -14.86 1.56 0.26
N ASN A 122 -16.08 1.01 0.21
CA ASN A 122 -16.35 -0.42 0.17
C ASN A 122 -15.68 -1.15 -1.02
N LYS A 123 -15.25 -0.43 -2.06
CA LYS A 123 -14.57 -1.03 -3.21
C LYS A 123 -13.15 -1.48 -2.89
N ALA A 124 -12.49 -0.88 -1.89
CA ALA A 124 -11.09 -1.19 -1.57
C ALA A 124 -10.91 -2.65 -1.11
N GLU A 125 -11.86 -3.18 -0.33
CA GLU A 125 -11.89 -4.58 0.10
C GLU A 125 -11.97 -5.55 -1.09
N VAL A 126 -12.94 -5.29 -1.98
CA VAL A 126 -13.18 -6.10 -3.17
C VAL A 126 -11.96 -6.10 -4.08
N LEU A 127 -11.38 -4.92 -4.34
CA LEU A 127 -10.16 -4.81 -5.14
C LEU A 127 -8.99 -5.53 -4.45
N SER A 128 -8.80 -5.36 -3.14
CA SER A 128 -7.72 -6.04 -2.41
C SER A 128 -7.82 -7.56 -2.51
N ARG A 129 -9.03 -8.13 -2.39
CA ARG A 129 -9.26 -9.58 -2.55
C ARG A 129 -9.03 -10.02 -4.00
N ALA A 130 -9.52 -9.24 -4.97
CA ALA A 130 -9.34 -9.54 -6.40
C ALA A 130 -7.86 -9.57 -6.79
N PHE A 131 -7.07 -8.56 -6.38
CA PHE A 131 -5.63 -8.54 -6.64
C PHE A 131 -4.88 -9.64 -5.88
N GLY A 132 -5.32 -10.00 -4.66
CA GLY A 132 -4.75 -11.14 -3.93
C GLY A 132 -5.00 -12.48 -4.63
N ALA A 133 -6.23 -12.72 -5.09
CA ALA A 133 -6.58 -13.92 -5.85
C ALA A 133 -5.82 -13.98 -7.18
N LEU A 134 -5.70 -12.85 -7.87
CA LEU A 134 -4.92 -12.74 -9.10
C LEU A 134 -3.43 -13.01 -8.87
N PHE A 135 -2.84 -12.47 -7.80
CA PHE A 135 -1.45 -12.77 -7.43
C PHE A 135 -1.24 -14.28 -7.22
N LEU A 136 -2.14 -14.94 -6.48
CA LEU A 136 -2.06 -16.39 -6.28
C LEU A 136 -2.22 -17.15 -7.59
N LEU A 137 -3.13 -16.72 -8.47
CA LEU A 137 -3.32 -17.33 -9.78
C LEU A 137 -2.06 -17.22 -10.65
N ILE A 138 -1.45 -16.03 -10.70
CA ILE A 138 -0.19 -15.80 -11.43
C ILE A 138 0.92 -16.68 -10.85
N LEU A 139 1.06 -16.74 -9.53
CA LEU A 139 2.03 -17.61 -8.87
C LEU A 139 1.85 -19.08 -9.27
N VAL A 140 0.63 -19.59 -9.27
CA VAL A 140 0.31 -20.97 -9.68
C VAL A 140 0.62 -21.20 -11.15
N ILE A 141 0.16 -20.32 -12.04
CA ILE A 141 0.39 -20.44 -13.49
C ILE A 141 1.89 -20.44 -13.79
N ASN A 142 2.65 -19.52 -13.20
CA ASN A 142 4.10 -19.43 -13.41
C ASN A 142 4.83 -20.66 -12.85
N SER A 143 4.38 -21.18 -11.69
CA SER A 143 4.95 -22.40 -11.11
C SER A 143 4.69 -23.63 -11.98
N LEU A 144 3.49 -23.75 -12.55
CA LEU A 144 3.15 -24.81 -13.50
C LEU A 144 3.96 -24.69 -14.78
N GLN A 145 4.11 -23.47 -15.33
CA GLN A 145 4.94 -23.24 -16.51
C GLN A 145 6.39 -23.65 -16.26
N ALA A 146 6.97 -23.26 -15.11
CA ALA A 146 8.32 -23.68 -14.73
C ALA A 146 8.44 -25.20 -14.57
N PHE A 147 7.44 -25.86 -13.96
CA PHE A 147 7.40 -27.32 -13.83
C PHE A 147 7.32 -28.02 -15.20
N PHE A 148 6.41 -27.62 -16.08
CA PHE A 148 6.26 -28.25 -17.39
C PHE A 148 7.45 -27.98 -18.32
N LEU A 149 8.12 -26.83 -18.16
CA LEU A 149 9.39 -26.55 -18.83
C LEU A 149 10.50 -27.50 -18.33
N SER A 150 10.60 -27.75 -17.02
CA SER A 150 11.67 -28.59 -16.45
C SER A 150 11.56 -30.08 -16.84
N ILE A 151 10.35 -30.55 -17.15
CA ILE A 151 10.12 -31.91 -17.67
C ILE A 151 10.05 -31.95 -19.21
N ASN A 152 10.53 -30.91 -19.90
CA ASN A 152 10.55 -30.79 -21.37
C ASN A 152 9.17 -31.01 -22.04
N SER A 153 8.08 -30.75 -21.31
CA SER A 153 6.70 -30.91 -21.82
C SER A 153 6.14 -29.64 -22.45
N LEU A 154 6.82 -28.50 -22.27
CA LEU A 154 6.54 -27.24 -22.96
C LEU A 154 7.78 -26.77 -23.71
N THR A 155 7.58 -26.16 -24.88
CA THR A 155 8.65 -25.46 -25.57
C THR A 155 8.86 -24.09 -24.92
N THR A 156 10.11 -23.64 -24.99
CA THR A 156 10.56 -22.32 -24.57
C THR A 156 9.72 -21.18 -25.15
N GLU A 157 9.38 -21.28 -26.44
CA GLU A 157 8.62 -20.27 -27.17
C GLU A 157 7.20 -20.10 -26.62
N VAL A 158 6.54 -21.23 -26.26
CA VAL A 158 5.21 -21.20 -25.65
C VAL A 158 5.26 -20.55 -24.27
N VAL A 159 6.27 -20.90 -23.45
CA VAL A 159 6.45 -20.29 -22.13
C VAL A 159 6.76 -18.81 -22.26
N ALA A 160 7.68 -18.40 -23.14
CA ALA A 160 8.05 -17.01 -23.35
C ALA A 160 6.86 -16.16 -23.82
N THR A 161 6.05 -16.68 -24.76
CA THR A 161 4.85 -15.98 -25.26
C THR A 161 3.82 -15.82 -24.15
N ALA A 162 3.49 -16.90 -23.43
CA ALA A 162 2.52 -16.85 -22.34
C ALA A 162 2.99 -15.92 -21.20
N SER A 163 4.28 -15.96 -20.86
CA SER A 163 4.89 -15.10 -19.83
C SER A 163 4.84 -13.63 -20.23
N SER A 164 5.09 -13.32 -21.50
CA SER A 164 4.99 -11.96 -22.03
C SER A 164 3.57 -11.43 -21.93
N ILE A 165 2.55 -12.25 -22.23
CA ILE A 165 1.13 -11.89 -22.08
C ILE A 165 0.78 -11.67 -20.61
N ILE A 166 1.26 -12.54 -19.71
CA ILE A 166 1.03 -12.41 -18.27
C ILE A 166 1.69 -11.11 -17.75
N SER A 167 2.96 -10.88 -18.05
CA SER A 167 3.69 -9.67 -17.64
C SER A 167 3.04 -8.40 -18.18
N PHE A 168 2.62 -8.38 -19.44
CA PHE A 168 1.88 -7.26 -20.00
C PHE A 168 0.55 -7.01 -19.26
N SER A 169 -0.21 -8.07 -18.97
CA SER A 169 -1.46 -7.98 -18.21
C SER A 169 -1.21 -7.45 -16.79
N VAL A 170 -0.16 -7.91 -16.12
CA VAL A 170 0.23 -7.46 -14.79
C VAL A 170 0.69 -6.00 -14.81
N THR A 171 1.42 -5.56 -15.84
CA THR A 171 1.80 -4.16 -16.03
C THR A 171 0.55 -3.26 -16.16
N ILE A 172 -0.45 -3.69 -16.93
CA ILE A 172 -1.75 -2.97 -17.00
C ILE A 172 -2.41 -2.90 -15.62
N LEU A 173 -2.41 -4.00 -14.88
CA LEU A 173 -2.98 -4.09 -13.55
C LEU A 173 -2.23 -3.22 -12.54
N LEU A 174 -0.92 -3.07 -12.67
CA LEU A 174 -0.08 -2.14 -11.90
C LEU A 174 -0.47 -0.69 -12.19
N CYS A 175 -0.75 -0.35 -13.44
CA CYS A 175 -1.26 0.97 -13.82
C CYS A 175 -2.64 1.24 -13.20
N ILE A 176 -3.55 0.28 -13.28
CA ILE A 176 -4.91 0.40 -12.73
C ILE A 176 -4.87 0.51 -11.21
N GLY A 177 -4.13 -0.38 -10.54
CA GLY A 177 -3.99 -0.40 -9.09
C GLY A 177 -3.31 0.86 -8.56
N GLY A 178 -2.23 1.32 -9.20
CA GLY A 178 -1.56 2.57 -8.84
C GLY A 178 -2.49 3.77 -9.02
N SER A 179 -3.24 3.81 -10.12
CA SER A 179 -4.17 4.91 -10.41
C SER A 179 -5.29 4.97 -9.40
N TYR A 180 -5.84 3.81 -9.06
CA TYR A 180 -6.87 3.66 -8.04
C TYR A 180 -6.37 4.21 -6.70
N VAL A 181 -5.23 3.70 -6.20
CA VAL A 181 -4.69 4.14 -4.90
C VAL A 181 -4.38 5.63 -4.91
N PHE A 182 -3.74 6.16 -5.96
CA PHE A 182 -3.42 7.58 -6.06
C PHE A 182 -4.66 8.50 -6.06
N VAL A 183 -5.73 8.09 -6.74
CA VAL A 183 -7.00 8.84 -6.75
C VAL A 183 -7.68 8.77 -5.39
N CYS A 184 -7.81 7.56 -4.85
CA CYS A 184 -8.54 7.31 -3.63
C CYS A 184 -7.86 7.94 -2.42
N ILE A 185 -6.53 7.83 -2.28
CA ILE A 185 -5.81 8.46 -1.17
C ILE A 185 -5.93 9.98 -1.17
N ARG A 186 -6.01 10.61 -2.35
CA ARG A 186 -6.20 12.06 -2.46
C ARG A 186 -7.59 12.51 -2.08
N LYS A 187 -8.62 11.73 -2.46
CA LYS A 187 -9.99 11.98 -2.01
C LYS A 187 -10.05 11.83 -0.48
N HIS A 188 -9.42 10.78 0.04
CA HIS A 188 -9.38 10.45 1.46
C HIS A 188 -8.67 11.51 2.30
N ASP A 189 -7.49 11.96 1.88
CA ASP A 189 -6.74 13.07 2.52
C ASP A 189 -7.56 14.35 2.62
N ARG A 190 -8.27 14.70 1.53
CA ARG A 190 -9.15 15.88 1.52
C ARG A 190 -10.28 15.73 2.54
N LEU A 191 -10.95 14.58 2.55
CA LEU A 191 -12.06 14.32 3.47
C LEU A 191 -11.59 14.27 4.93
N GLN A 192 -10.43 13.70 5.20
CA GLN A 192 -9.83 13.73 6.55
C GLN A 192 -9.51 15.15 7.00
N CYS A 193 -8.89 15.98 6.14
CA CYS A 193 -8.62 17.37 6.49
C CYS A 193 -9.93 18.10 6.82
N GLU A 194 -10.97 17.94 5.98
CA GLU A 194 -12.29 18.51 6.21
C GLU A 194 -12.92 18.03 7.53
N TYR A 195 -12.85 16.72 7.79
CA TYR A 195 -13.30 16.11 9.04
C TYR A 195 -12.60 16.75 10.24
N THR A 196 -11.27 16.85 10.22
CA THR A 196 -10.50 17.44 11.33
C THR A 196 -10.76 18.93 11.52
N THR A 197 -11.05 19.67 10.45
CA THR A 197 -11.46 21.09 10.56
C THR A 197 -12.77 21.21 11.31
N VAL A 198 -13.81 20.49 10.87
CA VAL A 198 -15.12 20.50 11.53
C VAL A 198 -15.01 20.04 12.97
N TRP A 199 -14.25 18.97 13.22
CA TRP A 199 -14.06 18.43 14.56
C TRP A 199 -13.34 19.43 15.48
N SER A 200 -12.29 20.09 15.00
CA SER A 200 -11.52 21.07 15.78
C SER A 200 -12.35 22.32 16.10
N GLU A 201 -13.23 22.75 15.18
CA GLU A 201 -14.16 23.86 15.41
C GLU A 201 -15.20 23.51 16.47
N LEU A 202 -15.80 22.31 16.40
CA LEU A 202 -16.77 21.82 17.39
C LEU A 202 -16.13 21.71 18.78
N MET A 203 -14.93 21.14 18.85
CA MET A 203 -14.24 20.87 20.11
C MET A 203 -13.47 22.07 20.66
N LYS A 204 -13.46 23.23 19.99
CA LYS A 204 -12.56 24.35 20.31
C LYS A 204 -12.53 24.76 21.79
N TYR A 205 -13.69 24.77 22.46
CA TYR A 205 -13.79 25.17 23.87
C TYR A 205 -13.51 24.03 24.85
N ASP A 206 -13.60 22.79 24.38
CA ASP A 206 -13.37 21.59 25.16
C ASP A 206 -11.93 21.09 25.04
N LEU A 207 -11.38 21.14 23.83
CA LEU A 207 -10.08 20.63 23.47
C LEU A 207 -9.59 21.38 22.23
N GLU A 208 -8.83 22.45 22.45
CA GLU A 208 -8.24 23.21 21.37
C GLU A 208 -7.22 22.33 20.64
N VAL A 209 -7.43 22.02 19.36
CA VAL A 209 -6.55 21.20 18.50
C VAL A 209 -6.49 21.86 17.13
N GLU A 210 -5.32 21.88 16.52
CA GLU A 210 -5.17 22.38 15.15
C GLU A 210 -5.62 21.30 14.16
N PRO A 211 -6.39 21.64 13.11
CA PRO A 211 -6.82 20.67 12.12
C PRO A 211 -5.64 20.12 11.31
N MET A 212 -5.85 18.96 10.69
CA MET A 212 -4.84 18.34 9.83
C MET A 212 -4.63 19.16 8.56
N GLU A 213 -3.37 19.46 8.25
CA GLU A 213 -2.99 20.07 6.98
C GLU A 213 -2.85 19.03 5.86
N THR A 214 -3.33 19.36 4.66
CA THR A 214 -3.16 18.49 3.50
C THR A 214 -1.69 18.36 3.10
N GLY A 215 -1.19 17.13 3.08
CA GLY A 215 0.15 16.81 2.60
C GLY A 215 0.21 16.64 1.08
N ILE A 216 -0.94 16.42 0.42
CA ILE A 216 -0.98 15.92 -0.95
C ILE A 216 -1.40 17.00 -1.94
N LYS A 217 -0.43 17.47 -2.74
CA LYS A 217 -0.67 18.46 -3.80
C LYS A 217 -1.63 17.93 -4.87
N ARG A 218 -2.52 18.80 -5.35
CA ARG A 218 -3.41 18.48 -6.48
C ARG A 218 -2.61 18.39 -7.77
N ARG A 219 -2.46 17.18 -8.33
CA ARG A 219 -1.86 16.96 -9.67
C ARG A 219 -2.91 16.46 -10.66
N LYS A 220 -2.78 16.84 -11.93
CA LYS A 220 -3.66 16.35 -13.00
C LYS A 220 -3.28 14.90 -13.34
N LEU A 221 -4.25 14.02 -13.53
CA LEU A 221 -4.02 12.59 -13.83
C LEU A 221 -3.65 12.31 -15.29
N TRP A 222 -4.17 13.11 -16.22
CA TRP A 222 -4.02 12.87 -17.65
C TRP A 222 -2.56 12.79 -18.16
N PRO A 223 -1.57 13.56 -17.64
CA PRO A 223 -0.18 13.41 -18.09
C PRO A 223 0.38 12.03 -17.72
N HIS A 224 -0.06 11.48 -16.58
CA HIS A 224 0.32 10.15 -16.13
C HIS A 224 -0.26 9.08 -17.05
N LEU A 225 -1.51 9.22 -17.48
CA LEU A 225 -2.13 8.30 -18.43
C LEU A 225 -1.41 8.28 -19.80
N ILE A 226 -1.01 9.45 -20.31
CA ILE A 226 -0.24 9.53 -21.57
C ILE A 226 1.11 8.84 -21.41
N LEU A 227 1.82 9.09 -20.32
CA LEU A 227 3.13 8.49 -20.07
C LEU A 227 3.03 6.98 -19.87
N ILE A 228 1.97 6.48 -19.22
CA ILE A 228 1.68 5.03 -19.16
C ILE A 228 1.55 4.44 -20.56
N VAL A 229 0.80 5.07 -21.47
CA VAL A 229 0.61 4.54 -22.83
C VAL A 229 1.92 4.56 -23.62
N VAL A 230 2.71 5.62 -23.49
CA VAL A 230 3.93 5.82 -24.30
C VAL A 230 5.11 4.98 -23.80
N THR A 231 5.18 4.69 -22.50
CA THR A 231 6.36 4.06 -21.88
C THR A 231 6.05 2.78 -21.08
N LEU A 232 4.78 2.37 -21.03
CA LEU A 232 4.25 1.12 -20.45
C LEU A 232 4.89 0.78 -19.10
N THR A 233 5.80 -0.19 -19.08
CA THR A 233 6.34 -0.80 -17.88
C THR A 233 7.14 0.17 -17.02
N ILE A 234 7.99 1.01 -17.64
CA ILE A 234 8.85 1.94 -16.89
C ILE A 234 8.01 2.92 -16.09
N TYR A 235 6.98 3.46 -16.72
CA TYR A 235 6.16 4.46 -16.07
C TYR A 235 5.08 3.88 -15.16
N ALA A 236 4.55 2.69 -15.46
CA ALA A 236 3.73 1.92 -14.53
C ALA A 236 4.43 1.77 -13.19
N PHE A 237 5.73 1.43 -13.23
CA PHE A 237 6.55 1.27 -12.05
C PHE A 237 6.80 2.59 -11.30
N ILE A 238 7.23 3.64 -12.01
CA ILE A 238 7.42 4.99 -11.42
C ILE A 238 6.11 5.47 -10.76
N PHE A 239 4.98 5.23 -11.41
CA PHE A 239 3.68 5.65 -10.94
C PHE A 239 3.22 4.86 -9.71
N ALA A 240 3.49 3.55 -9.64
CA ALA A 240 3.26 2.75 -8.44
C ALA A 240 4.12 3.23 -7.27
N VAL A 241 5.42 3.48 -7.49
CA VAL A 241 6.33 4.07 -6.50
C VAL A 241 5.79 5.40 -5.96
N TRP A 242 5.31 6.26 -6.86
CA TRP A 242 4.78 7.55 -6.45
C TRP A 242 3.42 7.46 -5.74
N SER A 243 2.58 6.47 -6.10
CA SER A 243 1.34 6.16 -5.39
C SER A 243 1.62 5.73 -3.96
N ILE A 244 2.60 4.84 -3.76
CA ILE A 244 3.07 4.40 -2.45
C ILE A 244 3.64 5.59 -1.66
N HIS A 245 4.49 6.42 -2.28
CA HIS A 245 5.05 7.60 -1.63
C HIS A 245 3.95 8.56 -1.16
N THR A 246 2.92 8.76 -1.99
CA THR A 246 1.77 9.62 -1.65
C THR A 246 0.99 9.07 -0.46
N MET A 247 0.74 7.76 -0.42
CA MET A 247 0.12 7.08 0.72
C MET A 247 0.95 7.19 2.00
N ASN A 248 2.27 6.98 1.92
CA ASN A 248 3.15 7.12 3.08
C ASN A 248 3.21 8.55 3.61
N LEU A 249 3.21 9.55 2.71
CA LEU A 249 3.18 10.96 3.10
C LEU A 249 1.89 11.29 3.86
N HIS A 250 0.75 10.77 3.38
CA HIS A 250 -0.53 10.92 4.06
C HIS A 250 -0.51 10.30 5.46
N ILE A 251 -0.12 9.02 5.59
CA ILE A 251 -0.03 8.32 6.88
C ILE A 251 0.89 9.07 7.86
N ALA A 252 2.04 9.56 7.40
CA ALA A 252 2.96 10.31 8.24
C ALA A 252 2.38 11.65 8.75
N ARG A 253 1.58 12.33 7.93
CA ARG A 253 0.90 13.58 8.31
C ARG A 253 -0.23 13.32 9.29
N GLN A 254 -1.04 12.30 9.03
CA GLN A 254 -2.07 11.86 9.95
C GLN A 254 -1.47 11.47 11.30
N GLN A 255 -0.37 10.71 11.32
CA GLN A 255 0.35 10.37 12.55
C GLN A 255 0.79 11.62 13.33
N THR A 256 1.27 12.67 12.65
CA THR A 256 1.68 13.91 13.32
C THR A 256 0.49 14.60 13.99
N TYR A 257 -0.65 14.67 13.31
CA TYR A 257 -1.90 15.19 13.89
C TYR A 257 -2.35 14.35 15.09
N GLU A 258 -2.36 13.02 14.95
CA GLU A 258 -2.80 12.09 15.99
C GLU A 258 -1.93 12.12 17.24
N ASP A 259 -0.61 12.19 17.09
CA ASP A 259 0.32 12.27 18.22
C ASP A 259 0.07 13.59 19.00
N GLY A 260 -0.26 14.68 18.30
CA GLY A 260 -0.67 15.95 18.90
C GLY A 260 -2.03 15.88 19.61
N LEU A 261 -3.04 15.32 18.95
CA LEU A 261 -4.38 15.14 19.50
C LEU A 261 -4.37 14.23 20.72
N LEU A 262 -3.62 13.13 20.66
CA LEU A 262 -3.49 12.16 21.74
C LEU A 262 -2.92 12.81 23.00
N LYS A 263 -1.90 13.66 22.85
CA LYS A 263 -1.33 14.39 23.98
C LYS A 263 -2.41 15.24 24.68
N LYS A 264 -3.20 15.99 23.91
CA LYS A 264 -4.23 16.86 24.48
C LYS A 264 -5.36 16.07 25.13
N ILE A 265 -5.82 14.97 24.52
CA ILE A 265 -6.85 14.10 25.12
C ILE A 265 -6.34 13.48 26.43
N LYS A 266 -5.09 12.99 26.47
CA LYS A 266 -4.49 12.45 27.69
C LYS A 266 -4.41 13.49 28.82
N ASP A 267 -3.96 14.69 28.48
CA ASP A 267 -3.84 15.80 29.44
C ASP A 267 -5.21 16.19 30.02
N LYS A 268 -6.28 16.14 29.19
CA LYS A 268 -7.64 16.45 29.62
C LYS A 268 -8.30 15.32 30.44
N GLU A 269 -8.20 14.09 29.97
CA GLU A 269 -8.91 12.93 30.55
C GLU A 269 -8.15 12.27 31.71
N GLY A 270 -6.90 12.69 31.98
CA GLY A 270 -6.09 12.16 33.08
C GLY A 270 -5.61 10.72 32.86
N ALA A 271 -5.47 10.29 31.59
CA ALA A 271 -5.11 8.92 31.24
C ALA A 271 -3.61 8.63 31.52
N THR A 272 -3.32 7.96 32.64
CA THR A 272 -1.96 7.55 33.07
C THR A 272 -1.51 6.18 32.55
N GLY A 273 -2.39 5.39 31.93
CA GLY A 273 -2.18 3.95 31.66
C GLY A 273 -1.67 3.57 30.27
N VAL A 274 -1.17 4.51 29.47
CA VAL A 274 -0.81 4.23 28.07
C VAL A 274 0.64 3.74 27.96
N GLU A 275 0.84 2.45 28.20
CA GLU A 275 2.10 1.79 27.87
C GLU A 275 2.22 1.59 26.36
N PHE A 276 3.32 2.05 25.79
CA PHE A 276 3.68 1.80 24.39
C PHE A 276 3.89 0.30 24.20
N THR A 277 2.97 -0.39 23.52
CA THR A 277 3.20 -1.77 23.13
C THR A 277 4.30 -1.80 22.06
N PRO A 278 5.44 -2.48 22.29
CA PRO A 278 6.47 -2.61 21.28
C PRO A 278 5.90 -3.36 20.08
N ARG A 279 6.35 -3.00 18.86
CA ARG A 279 6.00 -3.76 17.65
C ARG A 279 6.42 -5.22 17.82
N HIS A 280 5.45 -6.11 18.00
CA HIS A 280 5.71 -7.54 17.89
C HIS A 280 5.81 -7.90 16.41
N TYR A 281 7.04 -8.11 15.93
CA TYR A 281 7.27 -8.70 14.62
C TYR A 281 7.10 -10.22 14.73
N ASP A 282 6.17 -10.79 13.96
CA ASP A 282 5.99 -12.25 13.86
C ASP A 282 7.31 -12.90 13.40
N ASN A 283 7.74 -14.00 14.03
CA ASN A 283 8.99 -14.70 13.65
C ASN A 283 8.84 -15.62 12.42
N GLY A 284 7.76 -15.49 11.63
CA GLY A 284 7.48 -16.31 10.44
C GLY A 284 7.63 -15.57 9.11
N LEU A 285 7.27 -16.24 8.00
CA LEU A 285 7.30 -15.67 6.63
C LEU A 285 6.55 -14.33 6.53
N LYS A 286 5.40 -14.23 7.22
CA LYS A 286 4.63 -12.98 7.33
C LYS A 286 5.47 -11.85 7.93
N GLY A 287 6.20 -12.09 9.02
CA GLY A 287 7.05 -11.06 9.62
C GLY A 287 8.36 -10.80 8.87
N LEU A 288 8.85 -11.74 8.05
CA LEU A 288 9.91 -11.47 7.08
C LEU A 288 9.41 -10.50 5.99
N ILE A 289 8.24 -10.78 5.40
CA ILE A 289 7.59 -9.88 4.43
C ILE A 289 7.33 -8.51 5.05
N GLU A 290 6.85 -8.47 6.30
CA GLU A 290 6.67 -7.22 7.03
C GLU A 290 7.99 -6.46 7.17
N ARG A 291 9.07 -7.10 7.62
CA ARG A 291 10.38 -6.42 7.78
C ARG A 291 10.99 -5.94 6.46
N LEU A 292 10.78 -6.69 5.38
CA LEU A 292 11.31 -6.35 4.05
C LEU A 292 10.55 -5.21 3.41
N PHE A 293 9.22 -5.18 3.53
CA PHE A 293 8.38 -4.22 2.82
C PHE A 293 7.88 -3.06 3.69
N PHE A 294 7.92 -3.16 5.03
CA PHE A 294 7.28 -2.23 5.96
C PHE A 294 8.19 -1.85 7.14
#